data_AF-A0A9Y2MWJ8-F1
#
_entry.id   AF-A0A9Y2MWJ8-F1
#
_cell.length_a   1.000
_cell.length_b   1.000
_cell.length_c   1.000
_cell.angle_alpha   90.00
_cell.angle_beta   90.00
_cell.angle_gamma   90.00
#
_symmetry.space_group_name_H-M   'P 1'
#
loop_
_entity.id
_entity.type
_entity.pdbx_description
1 polymer ?
#
loop_
_entity_poly.entity_id
_entity_poly.type
_entity_poly.pdbx_seq_one_letter_code
_entity_poly.pdbx_strand_id
1 'polypeptide(L)'
;MLGTGWTESADRAVTTAGDTSGFPVLVADAKDGYAWRTAATLTEPGSETGQWIGQDCVTASGRFAAVVYAPREAVNHEDLFRAGGLTAIVDLSSGGVHKLPFTVNLAYYNPGCGAGDEVVFTRNFTAGDTYKSQLVTVNAATAKTVRQVNATGQVTSAVPFGDGVLAAAADGLTTVSADGTLKHVAGTTDTPFRLSVDKDGGVGYEIRTPAGTEIHRYTKTGDARIALAPLDSVRVSQIAGRVTVQGPAATRLRVPLPRDWQAADVPIDADLSMTGSLAVLSATNVESAPDHPGDPTPVTINTQVLKTGARPQFTVHPNALMPSAGRAVSPAIGSPSTGGKKSAAVDPSTTTTDPDRACAIPRNDPKIQSLQPTPEMGEWAADLAVKGQLTVQRPAGWNGSTLPAYSPGVMFKKHELIGGGQVPVQVLLGVMAQESNIWQSGMDTVDGESGNFNQGGFYGKGVGVNKVDFGNVDCG
;
A
#
# COMPACT_ATOMS: atom_id res chain seq x y z
N MET A 1 3.35 -12.77 31.11
CA MET A 1 3.41 -11.80 30.00
C MET A 1 2.02 -11.43 29.49
N LEU A 2 1.17 -12.40 29.09
CA LEU A 2 -0.15 -12.14 28.48
C LEU A 2 -1.33 -11.95 29.47
N GLY A 3 -1.18 -12.39 30.74
CA GLY A 3 -2.25 -12.37 31.74
C GLY A 3 -2.94 -13.73 31.90
N THR A 4 -4.08 -13.79 32.60
CA THR A 4 -4.89 -15.01 32.77
C THR A 4 -5.91 -15.18 31.64
N GLY A 5 -6.23 -16.42 31.26
CA GLY A 5 -7.30 -16.76 30.30
C GLY A 5 -6.92 -16.68 28.82
N TRP A 6 -5.65 -16.43 28.48
CA TRP A 6 -5.23 -16.23 27.09
C TRP A 6 -5.37 -17.49 26.22
N THR A 7 -5.20 -18.69 26.79
CA THR A 7 -5.28 -19.98 26.08
C THR A 7 -6.67 -20.29 25.51
N GLU A 8 -7.71 -19.63 26.04
CA GLU A 8 -9.10 -19.78 25.60
C GLU A 8 -9.59 -18.55 24.82
N SER A 9 -8.73 -17.55 24.65
CA SER A 9 -9.09 -16.30 23.98
C SER A 9 -9.25 -16.50 22.48
N ALA A 10 -10.35 -15.98 21.93
CA ALA A 10 -10.59 -15.88 20.49
C ALA A 10 -9.88 -14.66 19.87
N ASP A 11 -9.05 -13.94 20.64
CA ASP A 11 -8.38 -12.75 20.15
C ASP A 11 -7.33 -13.07 19.10
N ARG A 12 -7.32 -12.27 18.04
CA ARG A 12 -6.39 -12.37 16.92
C ARG A 12 -5.88 -10.99 16.57
N ALA A 13 -4.57 -10.88 16.41
CA ALA A 13 -3.92 -9.72 15.83
C ALA A 13 -3.67 -9.96 14.34
N VAL A 14 -3.77 -8.90 13.55
CA VAL A 14 -3.48 -8.88 12.12
C VAL A 14 -2.64 -7.64 11.85
N THR A 15 -1.61 -7.77 11.02
CA THR A 15 -0.82 -6.63 10.52
C THR A 15 -0.19 -7.00 9.18
N THR A 16 0.42 -6.02 8.51
CA THR A 16 1.05 -6.20 7.20
C THR A 16 2.41 -5.51 7.16
N ALA A 17 3.33 -6.01 6.34
CA ALA A 17 4.67 -5.44 6.18
C ALA A 17 5.26 -5.84 4.83
N GLY A 18 4.93 -5.10 3.77
CA GLY A 18 5.36 -5.43 2.42
C GLY A 18 6.84 -5.13 2.16
N ASP A 19 7.46 -6.00 1.37
CA ASP A 19 8.84 -5.93 0.88
C ASP A 19 8.87 -6.09 -0.65
N THR A 20 10.04 -6.34 -1.24
CA THR A 20 10.20 -6.61 -2.67
C THR A 20 9.58 -7.94 -3.11
N SER A 21 9.48 -8.92 -2.22
CA SER A 21 8.98 -10.28 -2.49
C SER A 21 7.44 -10.36 -2.53
N GLY A 22 6.76 -9.48 -1.79
CA GLY A 22 5.30 -9.43 -1.74
C GLY A 22 4.73 -8.60 -0.59
N PHE A 23 3.41 -8.63 -0.48
CA PHE A 23 2.63 -8.02 0.60
C PHE A 23 2.14 -9.12 1.56
N PRO A 24 2.86 -9.41 2.66
CA PRO A 24 2.45 -10.43 3.63
C PRO A 24 1.34 -9.92 4.54
N VAL A 25 0.33 -10.76 4.72
CA VAL A 25 -0.70 -10.62 5.77
C VAL A 25 -0.30 -11.53 6.93
N LEU A 26 0.12 -10.91 8.02
CA LEU A 26 0.61 -11.57 9.22
C LEU A 26 -0.50 -11.66 10.25
N VAL A 27 -0.58 -12.79 10.96
CA VAL A 27 -1.60 -13.03 11.98
C VAL A 27 -1.00 -13.72 13.19
N ALA A 28 -1.57 -13.43 14.35
CA ALA A 28 -1.21 -14.08 15.60
C ALA A 28 -2.45 -14.28 16.48
N ASP A 29 -2.64 -15.49 16.98
CA ASP A 29 -3.77 -15.87 17.81
C ASP A 29 -3.35 -15.85 19.30
N ALA A 30 -4.19 -15.26 20.15
CA ALA A 30 -3.90 -15.15 21.58
C ALA A 30 -3.75 -16.52 22.23
N LYS A 31 -4.61 -17.49 21.87
CA LYS A 31 -4.56 -18.88 22.35
C LYS A 31 -3.27 -19.63 22.05
N ASP A 32 -2.49 -19.14 21.09
CA ASP A 32 -1.19 -19.68 20.67
C ASP A 32 -0.03 -18.80 21.17
N GLY A 33 -0.30 -17.93 22.16
CA GLY A 33 0.68 -17.04 22.76
C GLY A 33 1.09 -15.86 21.87
N TYR A 34 0.26 -15.53 20.87
CA TYR A 34 0.61 -14.63 19.78
C TYR A 34 1.85 -15.06 18.99
N ALA A 35 2.01 -16.38 18.77
CA ALA A 35 2.97 -16.88 17.79
C ALA A 35 2.56 -16.42 16.38
N TRP A 36 3.27 -15.42 15.85
CA TRP A 36 2.99 -14.85 14.55
C TRP A 36 3.28 -15.83 13.41
N ARG A 37 2.42 -15.81 12.39
CA ARG A 37 2.55 -16.56 11.15
C ARG A 37 2.07 -15.75 9.96
N THR A 38 2.49 -16.12 8.76
CA THR A 38 2.01 -15.51 7.52
C THR A 38 0.78 -16.24 7.02
N ALA A 39 -0.39 -15.58 7.03
CA ALA A 39 -1.59 -16.15 6.44
C ALA A 39 -1.43 -16.26 4.92
N ALA A 40 -1.02 -15.18 4.27
CA ALA A 40 -0.76 -15.12 2.83
C ALA A 40 0.31 -14.09 2.49
N THR A 41 0.96 -14.23 1.35
CA THR A 41 1.82 -13.20 0.74
C THR A 41 1.29 -12.89 -0.65
N LEU A 42 0.77 -11.68 -0.85
CA LEU A 42 0.17 -11.26 -2.12
C LEU A 42 1.24 -10.64 -3.03
N THR A 43 1.33 -11.13 -4.27
CA THR A 43 2.28 -10.64 -5.27
C THR A 43 1.78 -10.98 -6.67
N GLU A 44 2.31 -10.34 -7.70
CA GLU A 44 2.05 -10.68 -9.11
C GLU A 44 3.34 -11.15 -9.78
N PRO A 45 3.39 -12.40 -10.27
CA PRO A 45 4.56 -12.89 -10.99
C PRO A 45 4.92 -12.00 -12.18
N GLY A 46 6.21 -11.65 -12.29
CA GLY A 46 6.73 -10.80 -13.35
C GLY A 46 6.66 -9.30 -13.06
N SER A 47 6.09 -8.87 -11.93
CA SER A 47 6.18 -7.50 -11.45
C SER A 47 7.41 -7.32 -10.56
N GLU A 48 8.32 -6.44 -10.96
CA GLU A 48 9.45 -5.98 -10.14
C GLU A 48 9.05 -4.70 -9.40
N THR A 49 9.36 -4.62 -8.10
CA THR A 49 9.06 -3.45 -7.27
C THR A 49 10.01 -3.35 -6.09
N GLY A 50 10.29 -2.13 -5.64
CA GLY A 50 11.12 -1.89 -4.46
C GLY A 50 10.37 -2.22 -3.17
N GLN A 51 9.05 -2.23 -3.24
CA GLN A 51 8.18 -2.57 -2.12
C GLN A 51 6.75 -2.81 -2.60
N TRP A 52 6.14 -3.91 -2.18
CA TRP A 52 4.70 -4.05 -2.24
C TRP A 52 4.06 -3.24 -1.11
N ILE A 53 3.08 -2.42 -1.44
CA ILE A 53 2.30 -1.65 -0.47
C ILE A 53 0.85 -2.07 -0.53
N GLY A 54 0.09 -1.72 0.51
CA GLY A 54 -1.31 -2.03 0.54
C GLY A 54 -2.02 -1.48 1.75
N GLN A 55 -3.32 -1.73 1.78
CA GLN A 55 -4.22 -1.46 2.89
C GLN A 55 -5.10 -2.69 3.07
N ASP A 56 -5.48 -2.99 4.29
CA ASP A 56 -6.36 -4.10 4.58
C ASP A 56 -7.49 -3.70 5.55
N CYS A 57 -8.53 -4.52 5.54
CA CYS A 57 -9.60 -4.44 6.51
C CYS A 57 -10.06 -5.86 6.87
N VAL A 58 -10.19 -6.11 8.17
CA VAL A 58 -10.63 -7.40 8.70
C VAL A 58 -12.13 -7.38 8.97
N THR A 59 -12.83 -8.27 8.28
CA THR A 59 -14.29 -8.47 8.35
C THR A 59 -14.77 -8.79 9.77
N ALA A 60 -16.05 -8.55 10.05
CA ALA A 60 -16.61 -8.68 11.39
C ALA A 60 -16.46 -10.09 12.00
N SER A 61 -16.43 -11.14 11.18
CA SER A 61 -16.16 -12.51 11.65
C SER A 61 -14.74 -12.73 12.17
N GLY A 62 -13.81 -11.82 11.85
CA GLY A 62 -12.37 -12.01 12.09
C GLY A 62 -11.73 -13.08 11.20
N ARG A 63 -12.48 -13.64 10.26
CA ARG A 63 -12.00 -14.74 9.41
C ARG A 63 -11.33 -14.25 8.14
N PHE A 64 -11.83 -13.17 7.55
CA PHE A 64 -11.35 -12.69 6.26
C PHE A 64 -10.71 -11.30 6.39
N ALA A 65 -9.56 -11.11 5.74
CA ALA A 65 -9.03 -9.80 5.41
C ALA A 65 -9.31 -9.49 3.94
N ALA A 66 -9.93 -8.35 3.68
CA ALA A 66 -9.95 -7.76 2.35
C ALA A 66 -8.72 -6.87 2.20
N VAL A 67 -8.00 -7.04 1.10
CA VAL A 67 -6.71 -6.41 0.88
C VAL A 67 -6.70 -5.71 -0.46
N VAL A 68 -6.20 -4.48 -0.45
CA VAL A 68 -5.78 -3.72 -1.63
C VAL A 68 -4.27 -3.69 -1.62
N TYR A 69 -3.61 -4.13 -2.70
CA TYR A 69 -2.15 -4.17 -2.78
C TYR A 69 -1.66 -3.77 -4.18
N ALA A 70 -0.46 -3.22 -4.26
CA ALA A 70 0.21 -2.87 -5.51
C ALA A 70 1.72 -2.69 -5.31
N PRO A 71 2.51 -2.72 -6.40
CA PRO A 71 3.85 -2.12 -6.40
C PRO A 71 3.81 -0.67 -5.90
N ARG A 72 4.77 -0.27 -5.06
CA ARG A 72 4.84 1.08 -4.49
C ARG A 72 4.83 2.16 -5.56
N GLU A 73 5.44 1.90 -6.71
CA GLU A 73 5.57 2.82 -7.83
C GLU A 73 4.21 3.22 -8.42
N ALA A 74 3.16 2.42 -8.20
CA ALA A 74 1.80 2.75 -8.64
C ALA A 74 1.27 4.06 -8.02
N VAL A 75 1.79 4.50 -6.88
CA VAL A 75 1.38 5.78 -6.27
C VAL A 75 1.95 7.00 -6.97
N ASN A 76 2.97 6.82 -7.82
CA ASN A 76 3.62 7.91 -8.56
C ASN A 76 2.85 8.30 -9.83
N HIS A 77 1.85 7.50 -10.23
CA HIS A 77 1.03 7.71 -11.42
C HIS A 77 -0.43 7.92 -11.00
N GLU A 78 -1.03 9.03 -11.40
CA GLU A 78 -2.38 9.41 -10.95
C GLU A 78 -3.46 8.38 -11.36
N ASP A 79 -3.36 7.82 -12.55
CA ASP A 79 -4.24 6.78 -13.06
C ASP A 79 -4.11 5.46 -12.28
N LEU A 80 -2.88 5.06 -11.95
CA LEU A 80 -2.62 3.88 -11.11
C LEU A 80 -2.97 4.11 -9.64
N PHE A 81 -2.79 5.31 -9.10
CA PHE A 81 -3.24 5.64 -7.76
C PHE A 81 -4.78 5.56 -7.64
N ARG A 82 -5.50 5.99 -8.68
CA ARG A 82 -6.97 6.01 -8.72
C ARG A 82 -7.60 4.65 -9.04
N ALA A 83 -6.90 3.77 -9.75
CA ALA A 83 -7.48 2.53 -10.26
C ALA A 83 -6.49 1.37 -10.48
N GLY A 84 -5.28 1.42 -9.94
CA GLY A 84 -4.22 0.41 -10.15
C GLY A 84 -4.06 -0.59 -9.00
N GLY A 85 -4.75 -0.40 -7.87
CA GLY A 85 -4.70 -1.32 -6.74
C GLY A 85 -5.36 -2.65 -7.07
N LEU A 86 -4.63 -3.74 -6.88
CA LEU A 86 -5.15 -5.10 -7.00
C LEU A 86 -5.89 -5.49 -5.74
N THR A 87 -6.86 -6.39 -5.86
CA THR A 87 -7.76 -6.72 -4.76
C THR A 87 -7.79 -8.21 -4.49
N ALA A 88 -7.80 -8.56 -3.21
CA ALA A 88 -7.89 -9.94 -2.77
C ALA A 88 -8.71 -10.09 -1.48
N ILE A 89 -9.30 -11.26 -1.29
CA ILE A 89 -9.83 -11.72 -0.02
C ILE A 89 -8.92 -12.85 0.49
N VAL A 90 -8.42 -12.70 1.71
CA VAL A 90 -7.56 -13.68 2.39
C VAL A 90 -8.33 -14.33 3.54
N ASP A 91 -8.45 -15.65 3.54
CA ASP A 91 -8.92 -16.39 4.72
C ASP A 91 -7.75 -16.51 5.72
N LEU A 92 -7.85 -15.80 6.84
CA LEU A 92 -6.79 -15.64 7.84
C LEU A 92 -6.45 -16.95 8.59
N SER A 93 -7.32 -17.95 8.50
CA SER A 93 -7.15 -19.23 9.19
C SER A 93 -6.47 -20.26 8.28
N SER A 94 -6.91 -20.35 7.02
CA SER A 94 -6.39 -21.33 6.06
C SER A 94 -5.26 -20.80 5.17
N GLY A 95 -5.14 -19.47 5.03
CA GLY A 95 -4.25 -18.84 4.05
C GLY A 95 -4.75 -18.88 2.61
N GLY A 96 -6.01 -19.29 2.39
CA GLY A 96 -6.64 -19.22 1.08
C GLY A 96 -6.73 -17.78 0.57
N VAL A 97 -6.41 -17.58 -0.72
CA VAL A 97 -6.43 -16.27 -1.39
C VAL A 97 -7.39 -16.31 -2.56
N HIS A 98 -8.32 -15.35 -2.62
CA HIS A 98 -9.18 -15.10 -3.76
C HIS A 98 -8.90 -13.71 -4.33
N LYS A 99 -8.15 -13.64 -5.44
CA LYS A 99 -7.94 -12.39 -6.18
C LYS A 99 -9.18 -12.02 -6.97
N LEU A 100 -9.62 -10.78 -6.88
CA LEU A 100 -10.88 -10.32 -7.46
C LEU A 100 -10.64 -9.72 -8.87
N PRO A 101 -11.63 -9.76 -9.77
CA PRO A 101 -11.45 -9.42 -11.18
C PRO A 101 -11.55 -7.91 -11.47
N PHE A 102 -11.15 -7.07 -10.53
CA PHE A 102 -11.19 -5.62 -10.69
C PHE A 102 -10.08 -4.92 -9.90
N THR A 103 -9.76 -3.70 -10.31
CA THR A 103 -8.78 -2.83 -9.66
C THR A 103 -9.45 -1.62 -9.01
N VAL A 104 -8.79 -1.05 -8.01
CA VAL A 104 -9.33 0.00 -7.13
C VAL A 104 -8.28 1.08 -6.85
N ASN A 105 -8.66 2.14 -6.14
CA ASN A 105 -7.69 3.16 -5.72
C ASN A 105 -6.81 2.66 -4.56
N LEU A 106 -5.63 3.25 -4.40
CA LEU A 106 -4.66 2.95 -3.34
C LEU A 106 -4.80 3.85 -2.10
N ALA A 107 -5.91 4.59 -1.98
CA ALA A 107 -6.09 5.53 -0.90
C ALA A 107 -6.32 4.81 0.44
N TYR A 108 -5.85 5.42 1.53
CA TYR A 108 -5.92 4.88 2.90
C TYR A 108 -7.34 4.48 3.38
N TYR A 109 -8.38 4.95 2.71
CA TYR A 109 -9.78 4.72 3.07
C TYR A 109 -10.39 3.49 2.38
N ASN A 110 -9.58 2.69 1.70
CA ASN A 110 -9.99 1.56 0.87
C ASN A 110 -9.14 0.33 1.22
N PRO A 111 -9.73 -0.83 1.59
CA PRO A 111 -11.15 -1.17 1.60
C PRO A 111 -11.89 -0.80 2.90
N GLY A 112 -13.23 -0.83 2.89
CA GLY A 112 -14.07 -0.62 4.08
C GLY A 112 -14.92 -1.85 4.43
N CYS A 113 -14.81 -2.37 5.66
CA CYS A 113 -15.62 -3.50 6.13
C CYS A 113 -16.91 -3.06 6.84
N GLY A 114 -17.91 -3.93 6.78
CA GLY A 114 -19.18 -3.74 7.47
C GLY A 114 -19.29 -4.48 8.81
N ALA A 115 -20.51 -4.54 9.34
CA ALA A 115 -20.88 -5.32 10.54
C ALA A 115 -20.92 -6.85 10.31
N GLY A 116 -20.61 -7.30 9.09
CA GLY A 116 -20.55 -8.70 8.68
C GLY A 116 -19.33 -8.99 7.82
N ASP A 117 -19.45 -9.96 6.92
CA ASP A 117 -18.40 -10.32 5.96
C ASP A 117 -18.53 -9.58 4.62
N GLU A 118 -19.28 -8.48 4.59
CA GLU A 118 -19.33 -7.59 3.43
C GLU A 118 -18.24 -6.52 3.50
N VAL A 119 -17.69 -6.20 2.33
CA VAL A 119 -16.62 -5.22 2.16
C VAL A 119 -16.93 -4.37 0.94
N VAL A 120 -16.70 -3.05 1.04
CA VAL A 120 -16.77 -2.14 -0.10
C VAL A 120 -15.36 -1.76 -0.54
N PHE A 121 -15.10 -1.93 -1.82
CA PHE A 121 -13.92 -1.41 -2.49
C PHE A 121 -14.28 -0.18 -3.33
N THR A 122 -13.37 0.80 -3.40
CA THR A 122 -13.58 2.05 -4.15
C THR A 122 -12.56 2.20 -5.28
N ARG A 123 -13.04 2.37 -6.51
CA ARG A 123 -12.23 2.74 -7.68
C ARG A 123 -12.61 4.14 -8.15
N ASN A 124 -11.63 4.97 -8.47
CA ASN A 124 -11.88 6.31 -9.00
C ASN A 124 -11.49 6.39 -10.47
N PHE A 125 -12.28 7.09 -11.28
CA PHE A 125 -11.99 7.28 -12.70
C PHE A 125 -12.77 8.47 -13.26
N THR A 126 -12.33 8.96 -14.42
CA THR A 126 -13.04 9.99 -15.18
C THR A 126 -13.70 9.33 -16.40
N ALA A 127 -15.00 9.57 -16.59
CA ALA A 127 -15.76 9.15 -17.76
C ALA A 127 -16.24 10.38 -18.53
N GLY A 128 -15.63 10.65 -19.69
CA GLY A 128 -15.78 11.95 -20.37
C GLY A 128 -15.19 13.06 -19.49
N ASP A 129 -15.99 14.06 -19.16
CA ASP A 129 -15.61 15.16 -18.25
C ASP A 129 -16.10 14.92 -16.81
N THR A 130 -16.66 13.75 -16.51
CA THR A 130 -17.28 13.46 -15.20
C THR A 130 -16.39 12.56 -14.36
N TYR A 131 -15.97 13.06 -13.20
CA TYR A 131 -15.31 12.24 -12.18
C TYR A 131 -16.33 11.30 -11.51
N LYS A 132 -15.95 10.04 -11.32
CA LYS A 132 -16.82 9.01 -10.73
C LYS A 132 -16.07 8.15 -9.73
N SER A 133 -16.82 7.72 -8.71
CA SER A 133 -16.39 6.71 -7.74
C SER A 133 -17.20 5.44 -7.98
N GLN A 134 -16.54 4.39 -8.44
CA GLN A 134 -17.12 3.05 -8.53
C GLN A 134 -16.95 2.33 -7.21
N LEU A 135 -18.07 1.89 -6.63
CA LEU A 135 -18.13 1.14 -5.39
C LEU A 135 -18.47 -0.31 -5.72
N VAL A 136 -17.64 -1.23 -5.28
CA VAL A 136 -17.81 -2.68 -5.49
C VAL A 136 -17.97 -3.34 -4.12
N THR A 137 -19.18 -3.79 -3.81
CA THR A 137 -19.47 -4.55 -2.59
C THR A 137 -19.22 -6.03 -2.86
N VAL A 138 -18.39 -6.64 -2.02
CA VAL A 138 -18.01 -8.05 -2.08
C VAL A 138 -18.40 -8.75 -0.79
N ASN A 139 -18.96 -9.95 -0.91
CA ASN A 139 -19.10 -10.87 0.21
C ASN A 139 -17.79 -11.66 0.35
N ALA A 140 -17.03 -11.40 1.42
CA ALA A 140 -15.71 -11.98 1.65
C ALA A 140 -15.77 -13.51 1.81
N ALA A 141 -16.82 -14.05 2.44
CA ALA A 141 -16.97 -15.49 2.64
C ALA A 141 -17.10 -16.29 1.33
N THR A 142 -17.66 -15.67 0.28
CA THR A 142 -17.82 -16.28 -1.04
C THR A 142 -16.88 -15.70 -2.10
N ALA A 143 -16.15 -14.63 -1.77
CA ALA A 143 -15.38 -13.80 -2.69
C ALA A 143 -16.16 -13.32 -3.93
N LYS A 144 -17.47 -13.12 -3.80
CA LYS A 144 -18.35 -12.70 -4.91
C LYS A 144 -18.75 -11.23 -4.77
N THR A 145 -18.75 -10.53 -5.91
CA THR A 145 -19.37 -9.21 -6.02
C THR A 145 -20.87 -9.34 -5.81
N VAL A 146 -21.38 -8.65 -4.79
CA VAL A 146 -22.80 -8.54 -4.45
C VAL A 146 -23.42 -7.38 -5.21
N ARG A 147 -22.68 -6.28 -5.32
CA ARG A 147 -23.17 -5.05 -5.95
C ARG A 147 -22.02 -4.25 -6.53
N GLN A 148 -22.27 -3.59 -7.65
CA GLN A 148 -21.36 -2.62 -8.25
C GLN A 148 -22.16 -1.40 -8.69
N VAL A 149 -21.70 -0.21 -8.30
CA VAL A 149 -22.41 1.04 -8.56
C VAL A 149 -21.42 2.17 -8.83
N ASN A 150 -21.76 3.08 -9.74
CA ASN A 150 -20.96 4.27 -10.02
C ASN A 150 -21.67 5.49 -9.44
N ALA A 151 -21.09 6.10 -8.41
CA ALA A 151 -21.49 7.41 -7.92
C ALA A 151 -20.85 8.52 -8.77
N THR A 152 -21.63 9.53 -9.13
CA THR A 152 -21.11 10.75 -9.75
C THR A 152 -20.40 11.60 -8.70
N GLY A 153 -19.18 12.02 -9.00
CA GLY A 153 -18.32 12.75 -8.06
C GLY A 153 -17.41 11.83 -7.24
N GLN A 154 -16.71 12.46 -6.30
CA GLN A 154 -15.81 11.76 -5.39
C GLN A 154 -16.54 11.41 -4.09
N VAL A 155 -16.49 10.15 -3.72
CA VAL A 155 -16.80 9.70 -2.36
C VAL A 155 -15.60 8.95 -1.78
N THR A 156 -15.44 8.99 -0.46
CA THR A 156 -14.32 8.35 0.25
C THR A 156 -14.83 7.54 1.44
N SER A 157 -13.96 6.71 2.04
CA SER A 157 -14.26 5.91 3.23
C SER A 157 -15.57 5.10 3.13
N ALA A 158 -15.82 4.53 1.95
CA ALA A 158 -17.07 3.82 1.70
C ALA A 158 -17.13 2.51 2.49
N VAL A 159 -18.25 2.29 3.21
CA VAL A 159 -18.48 1.10 4.04
C VAL A 159 -19.87 0.50 3.77
N PRO A 160 -20.06 -0.82 3.90
CA PRO A 160 -21.39 -1.43 3.89
C PRO A 160 -22.29 -0.82 4.97
N PHE A 161 -23.53 -0.47 4.61
CA PHE A 161 -24.50 0.11 5.55
C PHE A 161 -25.93 -0.30 5.20
N GLY A 162 -26.53 -1.19 6.00
CA GLY A 162 -27.79 -1.84 5.64
C GLY A 162 -27.65 -2.59 4.32
N ASP A 163 -28.59 -2.41 3.40
CA ASP A 163 -28.53 -3.01 2.05
C ASP A 163 -27.73 -2.14 1.05
N GLY A 164 -27.05 -1.11 1.56
CA GLY A 164 -26.42 -0.06 0.77
C GLY A 164 -24.98 0.21 1.16
N VAL A 165 -24.50 1.38 0.73
CA VAL A 165 -23.17 1.89 1.07
C VAL A 165 -23.34 3.25 1.69
N LEU A 166 -22.64 3.50 2.79
CA LEU A 166 -22.43 4.82 3.36
C LEU A 166 -21.02 5.27 3.00
N ALA A 167 -20.87 6.52 2.58
CA ALA A 167 -19.57 7.09 2.22
C ALA A 167 -19.49 8.56 2.65
N ALA A 168 -18.27 9.07 2.74
CA ALA A 168 -18.02 10.48 2.95
C ALA A 168 -18.03 11.24 1.61
N ALA A 169 -18.63 12.42 1.62
CA ALA A 169 -18.60 13.42 0.57
C ALA A 169 -18.15 14.77 1.17
N ALA A 170 -17.96 15.78 0.32
CA ALA A 170 -17.34 17.06 0.70
C ALA A 170 -17.98 17.74 1.93
N ASP A 171 -19.31 17.64 2.06
CA ASP A 171 -20.12 18.33 3.08
C ASP A 171 -20.79 17.38 4.09
N GLY A 172 -20.43 16.09 4.10
CA GLY A 172 -21.00 15.14 5.05
C GLY A 172 -21.07 13.69 4.60
N LEU A 173 -21.99 12.95 5.21
CA LEU A 173 -22.24 11.56 4.89
C LEU A 173 -23.31 11.43 3.83
N THR A 174 -23.09 10.51 2.90
CA THR A 174 -24.04 10.19 1.84
C THR A 174 -24.26 8.68 1.76
N THR A 175 -25.51 8.31 1.51
CA THR A 175 -25.86 6.93 1.13
C THR A 175 -25.84 6.82 -0.38
N VAL A 176 -25.32 5.71 -0.88
CA VAL A 176 -25.25 5.43 -2.32
C VAL A 176 -26.30 4.39 -2.70
N SER A 177 -27.32 4.85 -3.42
CA SER A 177 -28.45 4.03 -3.89
C SER A 177 -28.04 3.12 -5.06
N ALA A 178 -28.82 2.07 -5.34
CA ALA A 178 -28.48 1.03 -6.33
C ALA A 178 -28.14 1.57 -7.74
N ASP A 179 -28.74 2.69 -8.10
CA ASP A 179 -28.56 3.44 -9.35
C ASP A 179 -27.35 4.40 -9.35
N GLY A 180 -26.67 4.57 -8.22
CA GLY A 180 -25.56 5.50 -8.04
C GLY A 180 -25.97 6.88 -7.53
N THR A 181 -27.26 7.08 -7.24
CA THR A 181 -27.75 8.34 -6.66
C THR A 181 -27.18 8.51 -5.26
N LEU A 182 -26.54 9.67 -5.04
CA LEU A 182 -26.05 10.12 -3.75
C LEU A 182 -27.18 10.80 -2.98
N LYS A 183 -27.51 10.29 -1.81
CA LYS A 183 -28.46 10.91 -0.89
C LYS A 183 -27.71 11.32 0.37
N HIS A 184 -27.56 12.63 0.56
CA HIS A 184 -27.00 13.21 1.78
C HIS A 184 -27.85 12.83 3.00
N VAL A 185 -27.21 12.36 4.06
CA VAL A 185 -27.89 11.84 5.27
C VAL A 185 -27.44 12.47 6.58
N ALA A 186 -26.26 13.11 6.60
CA ALA A 186 -25.79 13.87 7.75
C ALA A 186 -24.83 14.96 7.26
N GLY A 187 -25.14 16.22 7.58
CA GLY A 187 -24.31 17.37 7.23
C GLY A 187 -23.21 17.59 8.25
N THR A 188 -22.02 17.91 7.78
CA THR A 188 -20.84 18.18 8.62
C THR A 188 -20.16 19.47 8.21
N THR A 189 -19.31 20.01 9.07
CA THR A 189 -18.57 21.25 8.78
C THR A 189 -17.36 21.04 7.86
N ASP A 190 -16.89 19.81 7.74
CA ASP A 190 -15.79 19.37 6.88
C ASP A 190 -16.00 17.90 6.46
N THR A 191 -15.21 17.38 5.53
CA THR A 191 -15.33 16.03 4.98
C THR A 191 -15.08 14.96 6.05
N PRO A 192 -16.04 14.05 6.30
CA PRO A 192 -15.83 12.91 7.19
C PRO A 192 -14.71 11.98 6.70
N PHE A 193 -14.00 11.34 7.63
CA PHE A 193 -12.99 10.33 7.29
C PHE A 193 -12.96 9.18 8.30
N ARG A 194 -12.32 8.07 7.91
CA ARG A 194 -12.15 6.84 8.73
C ARG A 194 -13.48 6.24 9.22
N LEU A 195 -14.46 6.16 8.32
CA LEU A 195 -15.74 5.51 8.59
C LEU A 195 -15.51 4.06 9.02
N SER A 196 -16.06 3.70 10.18
CA SER A 196 -15.81 2.46 10.89
C SER A 196 -17.14 1.88 11.38
N VAL A 197 -17.51 0.69 10.89
CA VAL A 197 -18.81 0.09 11.20
C VAL A 197 -18.73 -0.72 12.49
N ASP A 198 -19.55 -0.37 13.48
CA ASP A 198 -19.70 -1.16 14.70
C ASP A 198 -20.64 -2.36 14.51
N LYS A 199 -20.57 -3.32 15.44
CA LYS A 199 -21.39 -4.54 15.40
C LYS A 199 -22.91 -4.32 15.38
N ASP A 200 -23.39 -3.15 15.79
CA ASP A 200 -24.81 -2.80 15.77
C ASP A 200 -25.21 -2.12 14.43
N GLY A 201 -24.25 -2.00 13.50
CA GLY A 201 -24.42 -1.36 12.20
C GLY A 201 -24.36 0.17 12.23
N GLY A 202 -23.96 0.76 13.37
CA GLY A 202 -23.64 2.18 13.44
C GLY A 202 -22.29 2.47 12.81
N VAL A 203 -22.09 3.69 12.30
CA VAL A 203 -20.84 4.09 11.66
C VAL A 203 -20.18 5.19 12.49
N GLY A 204 -19.05 4.84 13.12
CA GLY A 204 -18.16 5.81 13.73
C GLY A 204 -17.33 6.52 12.67
N TYR A 205 -17.07 7.81 12.83
CA TYR A 205 -16.23 8.56 11.91
C TYR A 205 -15.63 9.80 12.57
N GLU A 206 -14.65 10.39 11.90
CA GLU A 206 -13.96 11.60 12.35
C GLU A 206 -14.26 12.79 11.44
N ILE A 207 -14.25 13.98 12.02
CA ILE A 207 -14.24 15.27 11.30
C ILE A 207 -13.09 16.09 11.87
N ARG A 208 -12.28 16.70 11.00
CA ARG A 208 -11.24 17.63 11.42
C ARG A 208 -11.81 19.04 11.40
N THR A 209 -11.71 19.75 12.52
CA THR A 209 -12.18 21.12 12.67
C THR A 209 -11.07 22.00 13.22
N PRO A 210 -11.18 23.35 13.17
CA PRO A 210 -10.25 24.24 13.86
C PRO A 210 -10.16 24.00 15.37
N ALA A 211 -11.20 23.43 15.99
CA ALA A 211 -11.24 23.14 17.43
C ALA A 211 -10.58 21.81 17.81
N GLY A 212 -10.35 20.92 16.84
CA GLY A 212 -9.86 19.57 17.08
C GLY A 212 -10.48 18.51 16.18
N THR A 213 -10.27 17.25 16.53
CA THR A 213 -10.90 16.09 15.89
C THR A 213 -12.21 15.78 16.61
N GLU A 214 -13.32 15.92 15.90
CA GLU A 214 -14.63 15.48 16.36
C GLU A 214 -14.84 14.01 16.01
N ILE A 215 -15.34 13.24 16.98
CA ILE A 215 -15.72 11.84 16.79
C ILE A 215 -17.24 11.78 16.78
N HIS A 216 -17.79 11.19 15.74
CA HIS A 216 -19.24 11.06 15.54
C HIS A 216 -19.65 9.59 15.42
N ARG A 217 -20.94 9.35 15.63
CA ARG A 217 -21.58 8.07 15.31
C ARG A 217 -22.88 8.32 14.57
N TYR A 218 -22.91 7.89 13.32
CA TYR A 218 -24.10 7.88 12.50
C TYR A 218 -24.85 6.55 12.60
N THR A 219 -26.18 6.62 12.64
CA THR A 219 -27.09 5.48 12.62
C THR A 219 -28.28 5.79 11.72
N LYS A 220 -29.13 4.80 11.43
CA LYS A 220 -30.39 5.04 10.71
C LYS A 220 -31.33 6.04 11.40
N THR A 221 -31.16 6.28 12.70
CA THR A 221 -31.98 7.22 13.48
C THR A 221 -31.40 8.64 13.57
N GLY A 222 -30.15 8.84 13.15
CA GLY A 222 -29.50 10.16 13.18
C GLY A 222 -27.99 10.10 13.41
N ASP A 223 -27.37 11.28 13.33
CA ASP A 223 -25.98 11.53 13.67
C ASP A 223 -25.84 12.12 15.08
N ALA A 224 -24.75 11.77 15.78
CA ALA A 224 -24.41 12.37 17.06
C ALA A 224 -22.89 12.51 17.23
N ARG A 225 -22.44 13.71 17.65
CA ARG A 225 -21.07 13.94 18.10
C ARG A 225 -20.87 13.26 19.46
N ILE A 226 -19.96 12.30 19.50
CA ILE A 226 -19.56 11.55 20.70
C ILE A 226 -18.55 12.35 21.51
N ALA A 227 -17.50 12.86 20.86
CA ALA A 227 -16.39 13.50 21.53
C ALA A 227 -15.72 14.58 20.67
N LEU A 228 -14.96 15.45 21.32
CA LEU A 228 -14.00 16.36 20.70
C LEU A 228 -12.64 16.13 21.39
N ALA A 229 -11.59 15.96 20.59
CA ALA A 229 -10.23 15.74 21.05
C ALA A 229 -9.26 16.71 20.34
N PRO A 230 -8.07 16.96 20.91
CA PRO A 230 -7.02 17.69 20.20
C PRO A 230 -6.70 17.05 18.83
N LEU A 231 -6.26 17.87 17.89
CA LEU A 231 -5.81 17.38 16.58
C LEU A 231 -4.74 16.29 16.74
N ASP A 232 -4.84 15.27 15.89
CA ASP A 232 -3.88 14.16 15.78
C ASP A 232 -3.66 13.38 17.10
N SER A 233 -4.59 13.48 18.05
CA SER A 233 -4.49 12.84 19.38
C SER A 233 -5.39 11.62 19.57
N VAL A 234 -6.29 11.37 18.61
CA VAL A 234 -7.21 10.24 18.55
C VAL A 234 -7.37 9.77 17.10
N ARG A 235 -7.77 8.52 16.94
CA ARG A 235 -8.22 7.89 15.70
C ARG A 235 -9.35 6.91 16.02
N VAL A 236 -10.37 6.87 15.18
CA VAL A 236 -11.37 5.81 15.12
C VAL A 236 -10.84 4.70 14.20
N SER A 237 -10.78 3.49 14.73
CA SER A 237 -10.36 2.28 14.01
C SER A 237 -11.40 1.18 14.21
N GLN A 238 -11.41 0.20 13.29
CA GLN A 238 -12.26 -0.97 13.38
C GLN A 238 -11.49 -2.23 13.02
N ILE A 239 -11.66 -3.26 13.84
CA ILE A 239 -11.20 -4.62 13.54
C ILE A 239 -12.25 -5.61 14.02
N ALA A 240 -12.63 -6.57 13.17
CA ALA A 240 -13.66 -7.56 13.47
C ALA A 240 -14.96 -6.98 14.09
N GLY A 241 -15.51 -5.92 13.48
CA GLY A 241 -16.74 -5.25 13.93
C GLY A 241 -16.64 -4.48 15.26
N ARG A 242 -15.47 -4.47 15.92
CA ARG A 242 -15.21 -3.68 17.12
C ARG A 242 -14.60 -2.34 16.73
N VAL A 243 -15.25 -1.26 17.15
CA VAL A 243 -14.75 0.11 16.97
C VAL A 243 -13.95 0.53 18.19
N THR A 244 -12.78 1.11 17.98
CA THR A 244 -11.93 1.66 19.02
C THR A 244 -11.61 3.11 18.73
N VAL A 245 -11.70 3.96 19.75
CA VAL A 245 -11.04 5.26 19.77
C VAL A 245 -9.66 5.03 20.37
N GLN A 246 -8.61 5.18 19.55
CA GLN A 246 -7.24 4.95 19.96
C GLN A 246 -6.41 6.23 19.86
N GLY A 247 -5.41 6.39 20.71
CA GLY A 247 -4.55 7.57 20.74
C GLY A 247 -4.26 8.05 22.15
N PRO A 248 -3.25 8.92 22.32
CA PRO A 248 -2.87 9.42 23.64
C PRO A 248 -4.03 10.09 24.37
N ALA A 249 -5.00 10.71 23.68
CA ALA A 249 -6.13 11.36 24.33
C ALA A 249 -7.37 10.46 24.50
N ALA A 250 -7.37 9.24 23.95
CA ALA A 250 -8.56 8.39 23.88
C ALA A 250 -9.13 8.01 25.26
N THR A 251 -8.27 7.62 26.20
CA THR A 251 -8.68 7.25 27.56
C THR A 251 -8.99 8.45 28.46
N ARG A 252 -8.70 9.67 27.99
CA ARG A 252 -8.97 10.93 28.70
C ARG A 252 -10.27 11.61 28.24
N LEU A 253 -10.99 11.01 27.29
CA LEU A 253 -12.30 11.50 26.87
C LEU A 253 -13.26 11.42 28.06
N ARG A 254 -13.80 12.56 28.49
CA ARG A 254 -14.71 12.67 29.64
C ARG A 254 -16.18 12.38 29.29
N VAL A 255 -16.40 11.51 28.31
CA VAL A 255 -17.71 11.17 27.76
C VAL A 255 -17.84 9.66 27.66
N PRO A 256 -19.03 9.08 27.91
CA PRO A 256 -19.24 7.67 27.69
C PRO A 256 -19.16 7.38 26.18
N LEU A 257 -18.38 6.38 25.81
CA LEU A 257 -18.37 5.88 24.44
C LEU A 257 -19.65 5.07 24.17
N PRO A 258 -20.05 4.95 22.88
CA PRO A 258 -21.10 4.03 22.48
C PRO A 258 -20.86 2.61 23.00
N ARG A 259 -21.95 1.85 23.13
CA ARG A 259 -21.89 0.47 23.59
C ARG A 259 -20.94 -0.33 22.70
N ASP A 260 -20.06 -1.11 23.33
CA ASP A 260 -19.07 -1.99 22.67
C ASP A 260 -17.92 -1.28 21.93
N TRP A 261 -17.89 0.05 21.95
CA TRP A 261 -16.69 0.81 21.60
C TRP A 261 -15.69 0.77 22.76
N GLN A 262 -14.41 0.86 22.42
CA GLN A 262 -13.32 0.88 23.38
C GLN A 262 -12.50 2.18 23.27
N ALA A 263 -11.88 2.60 24.36
CA ALA A 263 -10.78 3.57 24.35
C ALA A 263 -9.45 2.84 24.55
N ALA A 264 -8.43 3.16 23.76
CA ALA A 264 -7.10 2.58 23.88
C ALA A 264 -6.00 3.66 23.89
N ASP A 265 -5.16 3.64 24.93
CA ASP A 265 -3.97 4.51 25.04
C ASP A 265 -2.79 3.84 24.34
N VAL A 266 -2.78 3.97 23.01
CA VAL A 266 -1.77 3.45 22.09
C VAL A 266 -1.51 4.51 21.01
N PRO A 267 -0.39 4.43 20.26
CA PRO A 267 -0.20 5.28 19.08
C PRO A 267 -1.41 5.23 18.13
N ILE A 268 -1.73 6.36 17.49
CA ILE A 268 -2.90 6.46 16.61
C ILE A 268 -2.81 5.54 15.38
N ASP A 269 -1.60 5.15 14.99
CA ASP A 269 -1.28 4.26 13.88
C ASP A 269 -1.14 2.79 14.27
N ALA A 270 -1.25 2.44 15.56
CA ALA A 270 -1.17 1.05 16.01
C ALA A 270 -2.34 0.20 15.48
N ASP A 271 -2.05 -1.06 15.14
CA ASP A 271 -3.08 -2.06 14.83
C ASP A 271 -3.51 -2.77 16.12
N LEU A 272 -4.80 -2.75 16.44
CA LEU A 272 -5.34 -3.46 17.60
C LEU A 272 -5.77 -4.87 17.22
N SER A 273 -5.63 -5.83 18.15
CA SER A 273 -6.24 -7.14 18.01
C SER A 273 -7.77 -7.07 18.12
N MET A 274 -8.48 -8.11 17.67
CA MET A 274 -9.95 -8.15 17.59
C MET A 274 -10.69 -7.84 18.90
N THR A 275 -10.08 -8.16 20.04
CA THR A 275 -10.61 -7.87 21.38
C THR A 275 -9.98 -6.66 22.04
N GLY A 276 -9.00 -6.02 21.38
CA GLY A 276 -8.23 -4.91 21.92
C GLY A 276 -7.30 -5.31 23.06
N SER A 277 -6.84 -6.57 23.12
CA SER A 277 -5.94 -7.04 24.18
C SER A 277 -4.45 -6.85 23.84
N LEU A 278 -4.11 -6.81 22.55
CA LEU A 278 -2.78 -6.55 22.02
C LEU A 278 -2.84 -5.37 21.04
N ALA A 279 -1.83 -4.50 21.10
CA ALA A 279 -1.56 -3.50 20.07
C ALA A 279 -0.26 -3.85 19.36
N VAL A 280 -0.27 -3.86 18.03
CA VAL A 280 0.93 -3.82 17.19
C VAL A 280 1.32 -2.36 17.05
N LEU A 281 2.42 -1.99 17.67
CA LEU A 281 2.95 -0.62 17.65
C LEU A 281 3.70 -0.33 16.34
N SER A 282 4.34 -1.35 15.78
CA SER A 282 4.94 -1.31 14.44
C SER A 282 5.19 -2.72 13.92
N ALA A 283 5.14 -2.88 12.60
CA ALA A 283 5.62 -4.04 11.86
C ALA A 283 6.53 -3.52 10.74
N THR A 284 7.82 -3.85 10.79
CA THR A 284 8.81 -3.28 9.87
C THR A 284 9.83 -4.32 9.41
N ASN A 285 10.28 -4.18 8.18
CA ASN A 285 11.31 -4.97 7.52
C ASN A 285 12.59 -4.18 7.27
N VAL A 286 12.67 -2.92 7.73
CA VAL A 286 13.82 -2.03 7.45
C VAL A 286 15.08 -2.35 8.26
N GLU A 287 14.92 -3.08 9.37
CA GLU A 287 16.02 -3.42 10.28
C GLU A 287 16.65 -4.78 9.95
N SER A 288 16.17 -5.46 8.91
CA SER A 288 16.58 -6.82 8.57
C SER A 288 16.94 -6.91 7.08
N ALA A 289 17.88 -7.79 6.77
CA ALA A 289 18.17 -8.20 5.41
C ALA A 289 17.58 -9.60 5.16
N PRO A 290 17.15 -9.90 3.93
CA PRO A 290 16.81 -11.28 3.56
C PRO A 290 18.05 -12.17 3.59
N ASP A 291 17.86 -13.47 3.83
CA ASP A 291 18.95 -14.45 3.88
C ASP A 291 19.61 -14.63 2.51
N HIS A 292 18.81 -14.59 1.43
CA HIS A 292 19.27 -14.63 0.04
C HIS A 292 18.55 -13.58 -0.82
N PRO A 293 19.18 -13.11 -1.92
CA PRO A 293 18.50 -12.23 -2.88
C PRO A 293 17.17 -12.82 -3.37
N GLY A 294 16.10 -12.04 -3.26
CA GLY A 294 14.74 -12.46 -3.65
C GLY A 294 13.95 -13.21 -2.57
N ASP A 295 14.56 -13.55 -1.44
CA ASP A 295 13.82 -14.06 -0.28
C ASP A 295 13.02 -12.95 0.41
N PRO A 296 11.92 -13.27 1.10
CA PRO A 296 11.20 -12.32 1.93
C PRO A 296 12.08 -11.77 3.05
N THR A 297 12.02 -10.46 3.27
CA THR A 297 12.74 -9.81 4.36
C THR A 297 12.06 -10.12 5.71
N PRO A 298 12.81 -10.50 6.75
CA PRO A 298 12.23 -10.70 8.08
C PRO A 298 11.52 -9.44 8.60
N VAL A 299 10.39 -9.65 9.28
CA VAL A 299 9.56 -8.57 9.83
C VAL A 299 9.72 -8.54 11.35
N THR A 300 10.19 -7.41 11.87
CA THR A 300 10.19 -7.08 13.29
C THR A 300 8.84 -6.49 13.68
N ILE A 301 8.15 -7.12 14.64
CA ILE A 301 6.85 -6.69 15.15
C ILE A 301 7.00 -6.27 16.61
N ASN A 302 6.81 -4.97 16.86
CA ASN A 302 6.78 -4.41 18.21
C ASN A 302 5.35 -4.35 18.70
N THR A 303 5.09 -4.88 19.90
CA THR A 303 3.73 -4.96 20.42
C THR A 303 3.61 -4.44 21.85
N GLN A 304 2.38 -4.21 22.29
CA GLN A 304 2.02 -3.93 23.67
C GLN A 304 0.77 -4.73 24.07
N VAL A 305 0.89 -5.54 25.11
CA VAL A 305 -0.24 -6.20 25.76
C VAL A 305 -0.93 -5.17 26.65
N LEU A 306 -2.14 -4.74 26.29
CA LEU A 306 -2.78 -3.59 26.96
C LEU A 306 -3.10 -3.87 28.43
N LYS A 307 -3.45 -5.11 28.77
CA LYS A 307 -3.80 -5.50 30.15
C LYS A 307 -2.60 -5.47 31.10
N THR A 308 -1.41 -5.82 30.64
CA THR A 308 -0.22 -6.00 31.49
C THR A 308 0.85 -4.93 31.28
N GLY A 309 0.75 -4.15 30.20
CA GLY A 309 1.80 -3.23 29.77
C GLY A 309 3.05 -3.90 29.20
N ALA A 310 3.08 -5.25 29.13
CA ALA A 310 4.22 -5.97 28.57
C ALA A 310 4.40 -5.64 27.08
N ARG A 311 5.65 -5.52 26.63
CA ARG A 311 6.00 -5.17 25.25
C ARG A 311 6.83 -6.26 24.59
N PRO A 312 6.23 -7.40 24.20
CA PRO A 312 6.95 -8.40 23.43
C PRO A 312 7.32 -7.84 22.05
N GLN A 313 8.50 -8.24 21.61
CA GLN A 313 8.96 -8.06 20.23
C GLN A 313 9.05 -9.43 19.58
N PHE A 314 8.67 -9.51 18.31
CA PHE A 314 8.73 -10.72 17.51
C PHE A 314 9.52 -10.47 16.23
N THR A 315 10.17 -11.50 15.73
CA THR A 315 10.72 -11.54 14.37
C THR A 315 10.02 -12.65 13.62
N VAL A 316 9.47 -12.33 12.46
CA VAL A 316 8.72 -13.26 11.60
C VAL A 316 9.44 -13.35 10.27
N HIS A 317 9.81 -14.55 9.87
CA HIS A 317 10.26 -14.81 8.51
C HIS A 317 9.01 -15.11 7.67
N PRO A 318 8.61 -14.25 6.72
CA PRO A 318 7.37 -14.45 5.99
C PRO A 318 7.36 -15.79 5.25
N ASN A 319 6.42 -16.67 5.61
CA ASN A 319 6.24 -17.98 5.01
C ASN A 319 4.76 -18.32 4.96
N ALA A 320 4.12 -18.00 3.83
CA ALA A 320 2.68 -18.15 3.65
C ALA A 320 2.22 -19.60 3.80
N LEU A 321 1.05 -19.82 4.43
CA LEU A 321 0.44 -21.15 4.54
C LEU A 321 0.19 -21.81 3.17
N MET A 322 -0.16 -21.00 2.17
CA MET A 322 -0.38 -21.43 0.78
C MET A 322 0.38 -20.51 -0.19
N PRO A 323 1.70 -20.71 -0.39
CA PRO A 323 2.53 -19.79 -1.18
C PRO A 323 2.05 -19.60 -2.63
N SER A 324 1.52 -20.66 -3.25
CA SER A 324 1.01 -20.60 -4.63
C SER A 324 -0.27 -19.77 -4.77
N ALA A 325 -1.09 -19.67 -3.72
CA ALA A 325 -2.37 -18.95 -3.77
C ALA A 325 -2.16 -17.44 -3.94
N GLY A 326 -1.21 -16.87 -3.18
CA GLY A 326 -0.86 -15.46 -3.28
C GLY A 326 -0.11 -15.08 -4.57
N ARG A 327 0.58 -16.04 -5.18
CA ARG A 327 1.31 -15.90 -6.46
C ARG A 327 0.44 -16.15 -7.70
N ALA A 328 -0.77 -16.66 -7.57
CA ALA A 328 -1.65 -16.86 -8.72
C ALA A 328 -1.94 -15.51 -9.39
N VAL A 329 -1.84 -15.38 -10.71
CA VAL A 329 -2.04 -14.08 -11.40
C VAL A 329 -3.45 -13.54 -11.14
N SER A 330 -3.55 -12.25 -10.80
CA SER A 330 -4.84 -11.60 -10.61
C SER A 330 -5.69 -11.62 -11.88
N PRO A 331 -6.99 -11.99 -11.82
CA PRO A 331 -7.88 -11.91 -12.97
C PRO A 331 -8.04 -10.48 -13.52
N ALA A 332 -7.79 -9.46 -12.70
CA ALA A 332 -7.84 -8.05 -13.09
C ALA A 332 -6.73 -7.63 -14.07
N ILE A 333 -5.64 -8.40 -14.13
CA ILE A 333 -4.46 -8.13 -14.96
C ILE A 333 -4.63 -8.70 -16.39
N GLY A 334 -5.68 -9.50 -16.60
CA GLY A 334 -5.93 -10.24 -17.84
C GLY A 334 -4.97 -11.43 -17.99
N SER A 335 -5.40 -12.48 -18.69
CA SER A 335 -4.47 -13.52 -19.12
C SER A 335 -3.50 -12.92 -20.16
N PRO A 336 -2.20 -13.24 -20.12
CA PRO A 336 -1.28 -12.81 -21.17
C PRO A 336 -1.86 -13.24 -22.51
N SER A 337 -2.13 -12.26 -23.38
CA SER A 337 -2.58 -12.54 -24.74
C SER A 337 -1.48 -13.32 -25.43
N THR A 338 -1.78 -14.53 -25.91
CA THR A 338 -0.93 -15.30 -26.84
C THR A 338 -0.85 -14.66 -28.24
N GLY A 339 -1.08 -13.34 -28.31
CA GLY A 339 -1.28 -12.57 -29.53
C GLY A 339 0.02 -12.13 -30.17
N GLY A 340 0.35 -12.78 -31.29
CA GLY A 340 1.05 -12.15 -32.40
C GLY A 340 2.58 -12.16 -32.33
N LYS A 341 3.16 -13.33 -32.63
CA LYS A 341 4.58 -13.46 -32.99
C LYS A 341 4.97 -12.42 -34.06
N LYS A 342 5.91 -11.52 -33.76
CA LYS A 342 7.09 -11.41 -34.63
C LYS A 342 8.04 -12.47 -34.12
N SER A 343 8.43 -13.39 -35.00
CA SER A 343 9.43 -14.39 -34.64
C SER A 343 10.76 -13.66 -34.43
N ALA A 344 11.08 -13.34 -33.17
CA ALA A 344 12.49 -13.24 -32.82
C ALA A 344 13.15 -14.59 -33.18
N ALA A 345 14.40 -14.56 -33.64
CA ALA A 345 15.13 -15.78 -33.98
C ALA A 345 15.35 -16.71 -32.76
N VAL A 346 15.14 -16.17 -31.56
CA VAL A 346 15.25 -16.82 -30.25
C VAL A 346 13.94 -16.58 -29.50
N ASP A 347 13.39 -17.63 -28.87
CA ASP A 347 12.22 -17.51 -28.00
C ASP A 347 12.59 -16.67 -26.75
N PRO A 348 12.00 -15.48 -26.56
CA PRO A 348 12.29 -14.63 -25.40
C PRO A 348 12.11 -15.33 -24.06
N SER A 349 11.25 -16.35 -23.96
CA SER A 349 11.07 -17.11 -22.71
C SER A 349 12.23 -18.06 -22.37
N THR A 350 13.20 -18.22 -23.27
CA THR A 350 14.34 -19.15 -23.15
C THR A 350 15.70 -18.45 -23.10
N THR A 351 15.72 -17.12 -23.12
CA THR A 351 16.92 -16.30 -23.01
C THR A 351 16.77 -15.30 -21.87
N THR A 352 17.89 -14.88 -21.30
CA THR A 352 17.88 -13.80 -20.30
C THR A 352 17.78 -12.42 -20.95
N THR A 353 17.82 -12.30 -22.28
CA THR A 353 17.73 -10.99 -22.97
C THR A 353 16.37 -10.80 -23.62
N ASP A 354 16.03 -9.58 -24.03
CA ASP A 354 14.85 -9.31 -24.87
C ASP A 354 15.25 -9.29 -26.37
N PRO A 355 15.19 -10.42 -27.11
CA PRO A 355 15.59 -10.47 -28.52
C PRO A 355 14.56 -9.83 -29.46
N ASP A 356 13.35 -9.58 -28.97
CA ASP A 356 12.23 -8.95 -29.68
C ASP A 356 12.13 -7.43 -29.47
N ARG A 357 13.04 -6.85 -28.66
CA ARG A 357 13.12 -5.40 -28.44
C ARG A 357 13.47 -4.65 -29.73
N ALA A 358 12.94 -3.43 -29.87
CA ALA A 358 13.29 -2.54 -30.97
C ALA A 358 14.63 -1.82 -30.70
N CYS A 359 14.59 -0.66 -30.06
CA CYS A 359 15.75 0.16 -29.70
C CYS A 359 16.08 0.10 -28.19
N ALA A 360 15.22 -0.54 -27.40
CA ALA A 360 15.34 -0.53 -25.96
C ALA A 360 16.60 -1.29 -25.51
N ILE A 361 17.19 -0.89 -24.37
CA ILE A 361 18.17 -1.70 -23.66
C ILE A 361 17.47 -3.01 -23.25
N PRO A 362 18.06 -4.20 -23.48
CA PRO A 362 17.42 -5.46 -23.08
C PRO A 362 17.32 -5.59 -21.56
N ARG A 363 16.22 -6.15 -21.04
CA ARG A 363 16.18 -6.65 -19.66
C ARG A 363 17.16 -7.81 -19.51
N ASN A 364 17.70 -7.97 -18.31
CA ASN A 364 18.42 -9.18 -17.89
C ASN A 364 19.63 -9.56 -18.79
N ASP A 365 20.23 -8.60 -19.52
CA ASP A 365 21.47 -8.82 -20.25
C ASP A 365 22.67 -8.68 -19.33
N PRO A 366 23.37 -9.78 -18.97
CA PRO A 366 24.50 -9.74 -18.04
C PRO A 366 25.70 -8.95 -18.59
N LYS A 367 25.70 -8.58 -19.88
CA LYS A 367 26.73 -7.74 -20.48
C LYS A 367 26.46 -6.25 -20.31
N ILE A 368 25.21 -5.86 -20.03
CA ILE A 368 24.78 -4.46 -19.92
C ILE A 368 24.13 -4.27 -18.56
N GLN A 369 24.94 -3.89 -17.57
CA GLN A 369 24.50 -3.68 -16.21
C GLN A 369 24.68 -2.22 -15.79
N SER A 370 23.81 -1.77 -14.90
CA SER A 370 23.95 -0.48 -14.23
C SER A 370 24.60 -0.69 -12.87
N LEU A 371 25.43 0.25 -12.43
CA LEU A 371 26.00 0.25 -11.09
C LEU A 371 25.02 0.92 -10.13
N GLN A 372 24.67 0.24 -9.05
CA GLN A 372 23.92 0.84 -7.95
C GLN A 372 24.89 1.66 -7.10
N PRO A 373 24.84 3.01 -7.12
CA PRO A 373 25.80 3.82 -6.37
C PRO A 373 25.58 3.64 -4.86
N THR A 374 26.67 3.59 -4.08
CA THR A 374 26.57 3.72 -2.62
C THR A 374 26.19 5.16 -2.22
N PRO A 375 25.65 5.37 -1.01
CA PRO A 375 25.36 6.71 -0.50
C PRO A 375 26.57 7.65 -0.57
N GLU A 376 27.77 7.14 -0.26
CA GLU A 376 29.02 7.90 -0.31
C GLU A 376 29.40 8.29 -1.74
N MET A 377 29.16 7.41 -2.71
CA MET A 377 29.37 7.72 -4.13
C MET A 377 28.41 8.82 -4.60
N GLY A 378 27.15 8.77 -4.16
CA GLY A 378 26.14 9.80 -4.43
C GLY A 378 26.51 11.14 -3.81
N GLU A 379 26.90 11.15 -2.53
CA GLU A 379 27.33 12.34 -1.80
C GLU A 379 28.56 12.98 -2.44
N TRP A 380 29.60 12.18 -2.71
CA TRP A 380 30.81 12.64 -3.39
C TRP A 380 30.49 13.28 -4.74
N ALA A 381 29.62 12.67 -5.54
CA ALA A 381 29.25 13.19 -6.85
C ALA A 381 28.47 14.51 -6.73
N ALA A 382 27.52 14.59 -5.80
CA ALA A 382 26.74 15.80 -5.53
C ALA A 382 27.64 16.97 -5.09
N ASP A 383 28.57 16.70 -4.17
CA ASP A 383 29.53 17.68 -3.66
C ASP A 383 30.39 18.30 -4.76
N LEU A 384 30.90 17.45 -5.67
CA LEU A 384 31.68 17.91 -6.81
C LEU A 384 30.82 18.62 -7.85
N ALA A 385 29.59 18.14 -8.10
CA ALA A 385 28.70 18.74 -9.09
C ALA A 385 28.31 20.18 -8.74
N VAL A 386 27.92 20.45 -7.49
CA VAL A 386 27.53 21.82 -7.07
C VAL A 386 28.69 22.81 -7.14
N LYS A 387 29.93 22.32 -6.97
CA LYS A 387 31.17 23.10 -7.08
C LYS A 387 31.68 23.24 -8.53
N GLY A 388 31.06 22.56 -9.49
CA GLY A 388 31.56 22.49 -10.87
C GLY A 388 32.87 21.71 -11.00
N GLN A 389 33.15 20.80 -10.06
CA GLN A 389 34.39 20.04 -9.95
C GLN A 389 34.23 18.56 -10.35
N LEU A 390 33.04 18.13 -10.78
CA LEU A 390 32.79 16.76 -11.26
C LEU A 390 33.41 16.57 -12.65
N THR A 391 34.73 16.37 -12.68
CA THR A 391 35.56 16.34 -13.90
C THR A 391 35.92 14.91 -14.33
N VAL A 392 35.32 13.90 -13.71
CA VAL A 392 35.60 12.50 -14.04
C VAL A 392 35.21 12.20 -15.48
N GLN A 393 36.13 11.60 -16.21
CA GLN A 393 35.93 11.10 -17.55
C GLN A 393 35.67 9.59 -17.48
N ARG A 394 34.57 9.15 -18.08
CA ARG A 394 34.28 7.73 -18.31
C ARG A 394 34.81 7.35 -19.70
N PRO A 395 35.58 6.25 -19.83
CA PRO A 395 36.01 5.74 -21.13
C PRO A 395 34.81 5.20 -21.93
N ALA A 396 35.02 4.97 -23.22
CA ALA A 396 34.03 4.28 -24.04
C ALA A 396 33.79 2.87 -23.48
N GLY A 397 32.53 2.45 -23.43
CA GLY A 397 32.13 1.16 -22.86
C GLY A 397 32.29 1.04 -21.35
N TRP A 398 32.29 2.16 -20.62
CA TRP A 398 32.29 2.15 -19.15
C TRP A 398 31.18 1.25 -18.59
N ASN A 399 31.52 0.39 -17.62
CA ASN A 399 30.65 -0.64 -17.03
C ASN A 399 29.93 -1.54 -18.04
N GLY A 400 30.58 -1.91 -19.15
CA GLY A 400 29.99 -2.82 -20.15
C GLY A 400 28.93 -2.18 -21.04
N SER A 401 28.69 -0.86 -20.90
CA SER A 401 27.79 -0.13 -21.78
C SER A 401 28.27 -0.11 -23.23
N THR A 402 27.39 0.24 -24.17
CA THR A 402 27.74 0.51 -25.57
C THR A 402 27.96 2.00 -25.84
N LEU A 403 28.13 2.81 -24.79
CA LEU A 403 28.24 4.27 -24.90
C LEU A 403 29.65 4.72 -25.31
N PRO A 404 29.78 5.83 -26.05
CA PRO A 404 31.08 6.48 -26.26
C PRO A 404 31.63 7.02 -24.93
N ALA A 405 32.91 7.42 -24.93
CA ALA A 405 33.48 8.07 -23.76
C ALA A 405 32.71 9.37 -23.43
N TYR A 406 32.41 9.59 -22.15
CA TYR A 406 31.60 10.73 -21.71
C TYR A 406 32.09 11.29 -20.37
N SER A 407 31.78 12.55 -20.09
CA SER A 407 32.00 13.17 -18.78
C SER A 407 30.68 13.71 -18.24
N PRO A 408 30.19 13.20 -17.09
CA PRO A 408 28.93 13.64 -16.52
C PRO A 408 28.87 15.16 -16.30
N GLY A 409 29.95 15.78 -15.79
CA GLY A 409 30.00 17.22 -15.53
C GLY A 409 29.99 18.11 -16.79
N VAL A 410 30.22 17.53 -17.97
CA VAL A 410 30.11 18.23 -19.26
C VAL A 410 28.70 18.07 -19.84
N MET A 411 28.08 16.89 -19.66
CA MET A 411 26.72 16.60 -20.13
C MET A 411 25.67 17.40 -19.37
N PHE A 412 25.85 17.57 -18.07
CA PHE A 412 24.91 18.28 -17.20
C PHE A 412 25.60 19.48 -16.55
N LYS A 413 25.60 20.60 -17.28
CA LYS A 413 26.21 21.84 -16.78
C LYS A 413 25.38 22.42 -15.64
N LYS A 414 26.07 22.89 -14.60
CA LYS A 414 25.46 23.66 -13.50
C LYS A 414 24.78 24.91 -14.06
N HIS A 415 23.52 25.13 -13.65
CA HIS A 415 22.80 26.37 -13.96
C HIS A 415 23.27 27.50 -13.04
N GLU A 416 23.46 28.70 -13.60
CA GLU A 416 23.79 29.87 -12.79
C GLU A 416 22.55 30.35 -12.02
N LEU A 417 22.76 30.73 -10.75
CA LEU A 417 21.69 31.27 -9.92
C LEU A 417 21.52 32.77 -10.18
N ILE A 418 20.27 33.24 -10.22
CA ILE A 418 19.96 34.66 -10.26
C ILE A 418 20.52 35.33 -9.00
N GLY A 419 21.44 36.29 -9.17
CA GLY A 419 22.13 36.94 -8.05
C GLY A 419 23.45 36.28 -7.63
N GLY A 420 23.88 35.22 -8.32
CA GLY A 420 25.13 34.51 -8.06
C GLY A 420 25.06 33.48 -6.93
N GLY A 421 26.19 32.85 -6.63
CA GLY A 421 26.30 31.84 -5.57
C GLY A 421 26.25 30.39 -6.06
N GLN A 422 25.94 29.47 -5.15
CA GLN A 422 25.98 28.03 -5.39
C GLN A 422 24.78 27.34 -4.75
N VAL A 423 24.24 26.34 -5.44
CA VAL A 423 23.22 25.44 -4.88
C VAL A 423 23.84 24.71 -3.68
N PRO A 424 23.26 24.81 -2.47
CA PRO A 424 23.74 24.03 -1.33
C PRO A 424 23.67 22.54 -1.65
N VAL A 425 24.73 21.79 -1.33
CA VAL A 425 24.77 20.34 -1.62
C VAL A 425 23.59 19.59 -1.01
N GLN A 426 23.14 20.01 0.17
CA GLN A 426 21.98 19.42 0.86
C GLN A 426 20.66 19.55 0.06
N VAL A 427 20.53 20.60 -0.76
CA VAL A 427 19.37 20.74 -1.67
C VAL A 427 19.46 19.73 -2.80
N LEU A 428 20.64 19.58 -3.42
CA LEU A 428 20.85 18.57 -4.47
C LEU A 428 20.65 17.14 -3.93
N LEU A 429 21.18 16.85 -2.73
CA LEU A 429 20.99 15.56 -2.07
C LEU A 429 19.53 15.30 -1.73
N GLY A 430 18.80 16.31 -1.24
CA GLY A 430 17.36 16.20 -0.97
C GLY A 430 16.57 15.85 -2.23
N VAL A 431 16.89 16.48 -3.37
CA VAL A 431 16.28 16.17 -4.68
C VAL A 431 16.65 14.75 -5.14
N MET A 432 17.92 14.38 -5.06
CA MET A 432 18.39 13.04 -5.44
C MET A 432 17.72 11.93 -4.60
N ALA A 433 17.47 12.19 -3.32
CA ALA A 433 16.80 11.26 -2.42
C ALA A 433 15.28 11.13 -2.66
N GLN A 434 14.59 12.22 -3.03
CA GLN A 434 13.14 12.18 -3.28
C GLN A 434 12.75 11.53 -4.60
N GLU A 435 13.57 11.63 -5.64
CA GLU A 435 13.22 11.19 -7.00
C GLU A 435 13.67 9.76 -7.34
N SER A 436 14.07 8.96 -6.35
CA SER A 436 14.72 7.66 -6.59
C SER A 436 15.93 7.75 -7.54
N ASN A 437 16.53 8.94 -7.71
CA ASN A 437 17.65 9.19 -8.63
C ASN A 437 18.94 8.49 -8.19
N ILE A 438 18.99 7.93 -6.97
CA ILE A 438 20.09 7.10 -6.50
C ILE A 438 19.87 5.62 -6.86
N TRP A 439 18.66 5.20 -7.23
CA TRP A 439 18.38 3.83 -7.69
C TRP A 439 18.62 3.69 -9.19
N GLN A 440 19.85 3.36 -9.54
CA GLN A 440 20.30 3.23 -10.92
C GLN A 440 20.22 1.80 -11.44
N SER A 441 20.18 0.82 -10.53
CA SER A 441 20.03 -0.60 -10.85
C SER A 441 18.71 -1.15 -10.33
N GLY A 442 18.41 -2.40 -10.66
CA GLY A 442 17.26 -3.15 -10.17
C GLY A 442 17.17 -3.10 -8.65
N MET A 443 15.96 -3.12 -8.13
CA MET A 443 15.66 -2.88 -6.71
C MET A 443 16.23 -3.95 -5.76
N ASP A 444 16.71 -5.06 -6.30
CA ASP A 444 17.40 -6.15 -5.62
C ASP A 444 18.94 -6.01 -5.64
N THR A 445 19.48 -5.01 -6.33
CA THR A 445 20.93 -4.77 -6.42
C THR A 445 21.41 -4.06 -5.16
N VAL A 446 22.41 -4.63 -4.50
CA VAL A 446 23.06 -4.04 -3.32
C VAL A 446 23.91 -2.83 -3.73
N ASP A 447 23.98 -1.82 -2.86
CA ASP A 447 24.84 -0.66 -3.05
C ASP A 447 26.29 -1.06 -3.34
N GLY A 448 26.87 -0.50 -4.41
CA GLY A 448 28.21 -0.79 -4.89
C GLY A 448 28.30 -1.93 -5.90
N GLU A 449 27.21 -2.68 -6.10
CA GLU A 449 27.15 -3.78 -7.07
C GLU A 449 26.48 -3.36 -8.38
N SER A 450 26.74 -4.14 -9.44
CA SER A 450 26.09 -3.95 -10.74
C SER A 450 24.97 -4.96 -10.94
N GLY A 451 23.86 -4.50 -11.49
CA GLY A 451 22.68 -5.31 -11.75
C GLY A 451 21.97 -4.85 -13.02
N ASN A 452 20.75 -5.36 -13.24
CA ASN A 452 19.92 -4.80 -14.31
C ASN A 452 19.72 -3.31 -14.10
N PHE A 453 19.55 -2.56 -15.17
CA PHE A 453 19.22 -1.14 -15.03
C PHE A 453 17.81 -0.98 -14.46
N ASN A 454 17.60 0.07 -13.66
CA ASN A 454 16.25 0.42 -13.20
C ASN A 454 15.39 0.84 -14.40
N GLN A 455 14.34 0.08 -14.70
CA GLN A 455 13.55 0.26 -15.92
C GLN A 455 12.83 1.62 -15.98
N GLY A 456 12.37 2.18 -14.85
CA GLY A 456 11.72 3.50 -14.81
C GLY A 456 10.55 3.74 -15.79
N GLY A 457 9.89 2.68 -16.29
CA GLY A 457 8.82 2.79 -17.31
C GLY A 457 9.29 2.83 -18.78
N PHE A 458 10.57 2.56 -19.05
CA PHE A 458 11.22 2.65 -20.37
C PHE A 458 10.64 1.73 -21.47
N TYR A 459 9.89 0.68 -21.12
CA TYR A 459 9.39 -0.33 -22.09
C TYR A 459 7.97 -0.09 -22.65
N GLY A 460 7.56 1.18 -22.71
CA GLY A 460 6.37 1.61 -23.44
C GLY A 460 5.40 2.43 -22.58
N LYS A 461 4.76 3.42 -23.20
CA LYS A 461 3.76 4.27 -22.56
C LYS A 461 2.38 3.58 -22.54
N GLY A 462 1.70 3.58 -21.39
CA GLY A 462 0.30 3.11 -21.28
C GLY A 462 0.11 1.59 -21.16
N VAL A 463 1.16 0.85 -20.83
CA VAL A 463 1.08 -0.56 -20.44
C VAL A 463 1.02 -0.68 -18.92
N GLY A 464 0.17 -1.57 -18.39
CA GLY A 464 0.14 -1.88 -16.96
C GLY A 464 1.44 -2.55 -16.50
N VAL A 465 1.61 -2.75 -15.18
CA VAL A 465 2.82 -3.34 -14.55
C VAL A 465 3.20 -4.74 -15.05
N ASN A 466 2.36 -5.36 -15.87
CA ASN A 466 2.46 -6.75 -16.33
C ASN A 466 2.74 -6.89 -17.83
N LYS A 467 2.91 -5.79 -18.58
CA LYS A 467 3.08 -5.84 -20.03
C LYS A 467 4.22 -4.95 -20.48
N VAL A 468 5.00 -5.46 -21.42
CA VAL A 468 5.98 -4.70 -22.21
C VAL A 468 5.43 -4.51 -23.61
N ASP A 469 5.52 -3.29 -24.14
CA ASP A 469 5.18 -2.99 -25.53
C ASP A 469 6.39 -2.41 -26.26
N PHE A 470 7.22 -3.31 -26.80
CA PHE A 470 8.37 -2.94 -27.62
C PHE A 470 8.01 -2.20 -28.92
N GLY A 471 6.73 -2.14 -29.30
CA GLY A 471 6.26 -1.35 -30.44
C GLY A 471 6.09 0.15 -30.13
N ASN A 472 6.00 0.52 -28.85
CA ASN A 472 5.79 1.89 -28.38
C ASN A 472 6.87 2.35 -27.37
N VAL A 473 8.07 1.80 -27.49
CA VAL A 473 9.21 2.19 -26.65
C VAL A 473 9.69 3.61 -26.94
N ASP A 474 10.14 4.30 -25.90
CA ASP A 474 10.88 5.54 -26.02
C ASP A 474 12.34 5.21 -26.34
N CYS A 475 12.79 5.57 -27.53
CA CYS A 475 14.16 5.33 -27.99
C CYS A 475 15.14 6.45 -27.61
N GLY A 476 14.68 7.45 -26.83
CA GLY A 476 15.41 8.70 -26.57
C GLY A 476 15.04 9.82 -27.53
#